data_AF-A0A1F9NA00-F1
#
_entry.id   AF-A0A1F9NA00-F1
#
_cell.length_a   1.000
_cell.length_b   1.000
_cell.length_c   1.000
_cell.angle_alpha   90.00
_cell.angle_beta   90.00
_cell.angle_gamma   90.00
#
_symmetry.space_group_name_H-M   'P 1'
#
loop_
_entity.id
_entity.type
_entity.pdbx_description
1 polymer ?
#
loop_
_entity_poly.entity_id
_entity_poly.type
_entity_poly.pdbx_seq_one_letter_code
_entity_poly.pdbx_strand_id
1 'polypeptide(L)'
;MTGEHDPEYVDARRVLLDALDALGSHRKAVVLVGAQAIYLRVGQGDLQVAPFTSDGDLALNPSVLDDEPILAEALQAAGFALAVKPGTWARDDIQIDLLVPSSLGGAGRRSARLGPHGTAVARKAKGLEAAIVDNDVVTLTALDPSDAREIDVAVAGVGALLVAKLHKLAERETAPSRWAPKDGLDVLRILQSANLPQLGATLAGLERHALAGASTSEARPYLRRLFGRRDAHGAAMAVRASVGLEDPATIAGACAVLANELLVAWESALAEKT
;
A
#
# COMPACT_ATOMS: atom_id res chain seq x y z
N MET A 1 15.29 -15.56 17.06
CA MET A 1 14.50 -14.71 17.96
C MET A 1 13.63 -13.85 17.07
N THR A 2 12.35 -14.15 16.97
CA THR A 2 11.39 -13.23 16.35
C THR A 2 11.42 -11.98 17.21
N GLY A 3 11.89 -10.85 16.66
CA GLY A 3 11.84 -9.58 17.38
C GLY A 3 10.41 -9.33 17.80
N GLU A 4 10.21 -8.95 19.06
CA GLU A 4 8.90 -8.59 19.58
C GLU A 4 8.35 -7.46 18.70
N HIS A 5 7.17 -7.68 18.12
CA HIS A 5 6.52 -6.65 17.31
C HIS A 5 6.10 -5.49 18.21
N ASP A 6 6.13 -4.27 17.66
CA ASP A 6 5.60 -3.12 18.38
C ASP A 6 4.12 -3.37 18.76
N PRO A 7 3.71 -3.12 20.02
CA PRO A 7 2.35 -3.36 20.48
C PRO A 7 1.29 -2.69 19.59
N GLU A 8 1.56 -1.48 19.08
CA GLU A 8 0.62 -0.77 18.22
C GLU A 8 0.48 -1.46 16.85
N TYR A 9 1.55 -2.08 16.35
CA TYR A 9 1.46 -2.89 15.13
C TYR A 9 0.72 -4.21 15.38
N VAL A 10 0.89 -4.84 16.55
CA VAL A 10 0.11 -6.02 16.95
C VAL A 10 -1.38 -5.69 16.98
N ASP A 11 -1.74 -4.58 17.61
CA ASP A 11 -3.12 -4.10 17.65
C ASP A 11 -3.67 -3.72 16.27
N ALA A 12 -2.85 -3.05 15.43
CA ALA A 12 -3.22 -2.75 14.05
C ALA A 12 -3.46 -4.01 13.20
N ARG A 13 -2.69 -5.09 13.42
CA ARG A 13 -2.95 -6.39 12.79
C ARG A 13 -4.25 -6.99 13.30
N ARG A 14 -4.48 -6.97 14.62
CA ARG A 14 -5.71 -7.51 15.24
C ARG A 14 -6.97 -6.85 14.67
N VAL A 15 -6.97 -5.53 14.55
CA VAL A 15 -8.11 -4.77 13.97
C VAL A 15 -8.24 -4.99 12.47
N LEU A 16 -7.14 -5.16 11.73
CA LEU A 16 -7.21 -5.56 10.32
C LEU A 16 -7.88 -6.94 10.15
N LEU A 17 -7.54 -7.92 11.00
CA LEU A 17 -8.19 -9.23 10.98
C LEU A 17 -9.68 -9.13 11.32
N ASP A 18 -10.07 -8.29 12.29
CA ASP A 18 -11.48 -8.02 12.59
C ASP A 18 -12.23 -7.46 11.38
N ALA A 19 -11.61 -6.54 10.63
CA ALA A 19 -12.21 -5.99 9.41
C ALA A 19 -12.33 -7.06 8.33
N LEU A 20 -11.31 -7.89 8.13
CA LEU A 20 -11.35 -8.98 7.14
C LEU A 20 -12.41 -10.04 7.48
N ASP A 21 -12.57 -10.37 8.76
CA ASP A 21 -13.66 -11.25 9.23
C ASP A 21 -15.03 -10.63 8.93
N ALA A 22 -15.20 -9.36 9.28
CA ALA A 22 -16.44 -8.61 9.04
C ALA A 22 -16.82 -8.54 7.54
N LEU A 23 -15.84 -8.40 6.66
CA LEU A 23 -16.06 -8.37 5.21
C LEU A 23 -16.57 -9.71 4.66
N GLY A 24 -16.35 -10.83 5.35
CA GLY A 24 -16.92 -12.12 5.00
C GLY A 24 -16.70 -12.52 3.53
N SER A 25 -17.79 -12.77 2.79
CA SER A 25 -17.74 -13.13 1.37
C SER A 25 -17.12 -12.05 0.47
N HIS A 26 -17.14 -10.78 0.90
CA HIS A 26 -16.53 -9.67 0.15
C HIS A 26 -15.01 -9.69 0.18
N ARG A 27 -14.36 -10.54 0.98
CA ARG A 27 -12.90 -10.70 0.94
C ARG A 27 -12.37 -11.04 -0.46
N LYS A 28 -13.15 -11.71 -1.30
CA LYS A 28 -12.81 -11.97 -2.72
C LYS A 28 -12.59 -10.68 -3.54
N ALA A 29 -13.13 -9.55 -3.08
CA ALA A 29 -13.01 -8.24 -3.70
C ALA A 29 -11.93 -7.37 -3.04
N VAL A 30 -11.22 -7.89 -2.02
CA VAL A 30 -10.29 -7.13 -1.18
C VAL A 30 -8.86 -7.51 -1.50
N VAL A 31 -8.00 -6.50 -1.62
CA VAL A 31 -6.55 -6.65 -1.66
C VAL A 31 -5.94 -5.85 -0.52
N LEU A 32 -5.17 -6.51 0.35
CA LEU A 32 -4.37 -5.86 1.38
C LEU A 32 -3.26 -5.02 0.73
N VAL A 33 -3.22 -3.73 1.06
CA VAL A 33 -2.23 -2.76 0.58
C VAL A 33 -1.58 -2.02 1.75
N GLY A 34 -0.86 -0.93 1.48
CA GLY A 34 -0.29 -0.09 2.52
C GLY A 34 0.90 -0.71 3.24
N ALA A 35 1.19 -0.21 4.44
CA ALA A 35 2.38 -0.58 5.20
C ALA A 35 2.35 -2.07 5.62
N GLN A 36 1.20 -2.57 6.06
CA GLN A 36 1.07 -3.98 6.44
C GLN A 36 1.37 -4.94 5.29
N ALA A 37 0.94 -4.62 4.06
CA ALA A 37 1.27 -5.40 2.87
C ALA A 37 2.78 -5.35 2.55
N ILE A 38 3.40 -4.17 2.66
CA ILE A 38 4.85 -4.01 2.44
C ILE A 38 5.62 -4.89 3.42
N TYR A 39 5.30 -4.85 4.71
CA TYR A 39 6.00 -5.61 5.74
C TYR A 39 5.87 -7.12 5.56
N LEU A 40 4.74 -7.59 5.05
CA LEU A 40 4.57 -9.01 4.67
C LEU A 40 5.45 -9.40 3.48
N ARG A 41 5.61 -8.53 2.48
CA ARG A 41 6.36 -8.83 1.26
C ARG A 41 7.87 -8.71 1.43
N VAL A 42 8.33 -7.70 2.14
CA VAL A 42 9.77 -7.39 2.27
C VAL A 42 10.39 -7.97 3.54
N GLY A 43 9.56 -8.42 4.49
CA GLY A 43 10.01 -8.88 5.81
C GLY A 43 10.63 -7.74 6.64
N GLN A 44 11.52 -8.11 7.55
CA GLN A 44 12.27 -7.14 8.37
C GLN A 44 13.29 -6.35 7.53
N GLY A 45 13.82 -6.95 6.46
CA GLY A 45 14.88 -6.38 5.63
C GLY A 45 16.19 -6.14 6.40
N ASP A 46 17.09 -5.35 5.80
CA ASP A 46 18.39 -4.98 6.40
C ASP A 46 18.36 -3.63 7.14
N LEU A 47 17.23 -2.91 7.09
CA LEU A 47 17.10 -1.61 7.75
C LEU A 47 17.00 -1.76 9.26
N GLN A 48 17.67 -0.86 9.99
CA GLN A 48 17.59 -0.85 11.45
C GLN A 48 16.25 -0.33 12.00
N VAL A 49 15.41 0.24 11.12
CA VAL A 49 14.06 0.64 11.50
C VAL A 49 13.15 -0.60 11.48
N ALA A 50 12.56 -0.95 12.61
CA ALA A 50 11.58 -2.04 12.68
C ALA A 50 10.28 -1.68 11.90
N PRO A 51 9.58 -2.67 11.31
CA PRO A 51 8.24 -2.48 10.77
C PRO A 51 7.27 -1.96 11.83
N PHE A 52 6.57 -0.88 11.52
CA PHE A 52 5.61 -0.24 12.43
C PHE A 52 4.50 0.43 11.64
N THR A 53 3.24 0.11 11.97
CA THR A 53 2.10 0.87 11.47
C THR A 53 0.91 0.75 12.41
N SER A 54 0.12 1.82 12.50
CA SER A 54 -1.02 1.99 13.38
C SER A 54 -2.37 1.86 12.66
N ASP A 55 -2.33 1.51 11.37
CA ASP A 55 -3.47 1.49 10.46
C ASP A 55 -3.42 0.26 9.53
N GLY A 56 -4.54 -0.01 8.87
CA GLY A 56 -4.65 -0.99 7.79
C GLY A 56 -5.31 -0.39 6.56
N ASP A 57 -4.82 -0.77 5.38
CA ASP A 57 -5.35 -0.29 4.10
C ASP A 57 -5.84 -1.47 3.25
N LEU A 58 -7.08 -1.39 2.77
CA LEU A 58 -7.70 -2.40 1.91
C LEU A 58 -8.15 -1.75 0.60
N ALA A 59 -7.61 -2.22 -0.52
CA ALA A 59 -8.10 -1.87 -1.85
C ALA A 59 -9.27 -2.80 -2.22
N LEU A 60 -10.38 -2.22 -2.67
CA LEU A 60 -11.56 -2.92 -3.13
C LEU A 60 -11.62 -2.94 -4.66
N ASN A 61 -11.98 -4.10 -5.21
CA ASN A 61 -12.35 -4.27 -6.61
C ASN A 61 -13.89 -4.27 -6.73
N PRO A 62 -14.50 -3.16 -7.16
CA PRO A 62 -15.96 -3.07 -7.26
C PRO A 62 -16.57 -4.03 -8.29
N SER A 63 -15.77 -4.53 -9.25
CA SER A 63 -16.26 -5.42 -10.32
C SER A 63 -16.60 -6.83 -9.84
N VAL A 64 -16.16 -7.22 -8.65
CA VAL A 64 -16.44 -8.54 -8.04
C VAL A 64 -17.04 -8.42 -6.65
N LEU A 65 -17.50 -7.21 -6.28
CA LEU A 65 -18.18 -6.94 -5.02
C LEU A 65 -19.66 -7.31 -5.19
N ASP A 66 -20.20 -8.15 -4.30
CA ASP A 66 -21.62 -8.52 -4.35
C ASP A 66 -22.46 -7.39 -3.73
N ASP A 67 -23.75 -7.31 -4.07
CA ASP A 67 -24.64 -6.29 -3.48
C ASP A 67 -24.87 -6.48 -1.96
N GLU A 68 -24.79 -7.72 -1.48
CA GLU A 68 -25.03 -8.11 -0.08
C GLU A 68 -23.92 -9.03 0.46
N PRO A 69 -23.60 -8.98 1.77
CA PRO A 69 -24.14 -8.06 2.78
C PRO A 69 -23.69 -6.61 2.56
N ILE A 70 -24.47 -5.62 3.02
CA ILE A 70 -24.05 -4.21 2.96
C ILE A 70 -22.76 -3.98 3.77
N LEU A 71 -21.67 -3.57 3.09
CA LEU A 71 -20.34 -3.35 3.69
C LEU A 71 -20.36 -2.49 4.95
N ALA A 72 -21.10 -1.38 4.94
CA ALA A 72 -21.17 -0.46 6.07
C ALA A 72 -21.84 -1.11 7.30
N GLU A 73 -22.88 -1.91 7.08
CA GLU A 73 -23.59 -2.62 8.14
C GLU A 73 -22.74 -3.76 8.70
N ALA A 74 -22.03 -4.49 7.83
CA ALA A 74 -21.10 -5.55 8.25
C ALA A 74 -19.97 -5.01 9.14
N LEU A 75 -19.35 -3.89 8.76
CA LEU A 75 -18.34 -3.23 9.59
C LEU A 75 -18.90 -2.72 10.91
N GLN A 76 -20.09 -2.10 10.90
CA GLN A 76 -20.75 -1.63 12.12
C GLN A 76 -21.09 -2.77 13.07
N ALA A 77 -21.57 -3.90 12.55
CA ALA A 77 -21.85 -5.10 13.35
C ALA A 77 -20.58 -5.65 14.00
N ALA A 78 -19.42 -5.49 13.35
CA ALA A 78 -18.11 -5.83 13.90
C ALA A 78 -17.48 -4.75 14.81
N GLY A 79 -18.23 -3.71 15.16
CA GLY A 79 -17.81 -2.67 16.10
C GLY A 79 -17.03 -1.50 15.47
N PHE A 80 -16.95 -1.42 14.13
CA PHE A 80 -16.33 -0.28 13.47
C PHE A 80 -17.28 0.90 13.34
N ALA A 81 -16.76 2.10 13.56
CA ALA A 81 -17.44 3.35 13.26
C ALA A 81 -16.79 4.04 12.05
N LEU A 82 -17.58 4.74 11.23
CA LEU A 82 -17.04 5.55 10.14
C LEU A 82 -16.44 6.85 10.71
N ALA A 83 -15.14 6.82 10.97
CA ALA A 83 -14.40 7.88 11.63
C ALA A 83 -14.16 9.10 10.73
N VAL A 84 -13.74 8.88 9.47
CA VAL A 84 -13.55 9.95 8.50
C VAL A 84 -14.25 9.60 7.19
N LYS A 85 -15.18 10.47 6.78
CA LYS A 85 -15.91 10.30 5.52
C LYS A 85 -15.09 10.82 4.33
N PRO A 86 -15.07 10.10 3.20
CA PRO A 86 -15.44 8.69 3.02
C PRO A 86 -14.28 7.74 3.32
N GLY A 87 -14.61 6.50 3.68
CA GLY A 87 -13.72 5.35 3.59
C GLY A 87 -12.77 5.06 4.76
N THR A 88 -12.70 5.89 5.80
CA THR A 88 -11.87 5.60 6.99
C THR A 88 -12.76 5.13 8.13
N TRP A 89 -12.63 3.86 8.47
CA TRP A 89 -13.32 3.20 9.58
C TRP A 89 -12.38 3.09 10.77
N ALA A 90 -12.91 3.07 11.98
CA ALA A 90 -12.10 2.89 13.18
C ALA A 90 -12.77 1.97 14.20
N ARG A 91 -11.93 1.22 14.91
CA ARG A 91 -12.27 0.40 16.08
C ARG A 91 -11.08 0.45 17.03
N ASP A 92 -11.34 0.64 18.33
CA ASP A 92 -10.30 0.77 19.35
C ASP A 92 -9.22 1.82 18.98
N ASP A 93 -9.65 2.98 18.45
CA ASP A 93 -8.83 4.09 17.92
C ASP A 93 -7.91 3.76 16.73
N ILE A 94 -7.94 2.52 16.23
CA ILE A 94 -7.16 2.04 15.09
C ILE A 94 -7.98 2.17 13.81
N GLN A 95 -7.35 2.69 12.76
CA GLN A 95 -8.02 2.99 11.50
C GLN A 95 -7.84 1.89 10.46
N ILE A 96 -8.93 1.57 9.77
CA ILE A 96 -8.95 0.77 8.54
C ILE A 96 -9.50 1.62 7.40
N ASP A 97 -8.70 1.78 6.37
CA ASP A 97 -9.05 2.51 5.17
C ASP A 97 -9.56 1.56 4.07
N LEU A 98 -10.82 1.75 3.67
CA LEU A 98 -11.38 1.15 2.47
C LEU A 98 -11.17 2.07 1.27
N LEU A 99 -10.36 1.60 0.33
CA LEU A 99 -9.91 2.34 -0.83
C LEU A 99 -10.41 1.68 -2.10
N VAL A 100 -10.70 2.46 -3.12
CA VAL A 100 -11.06 1.96 -4.46
C VAL A 100 -10.12 2.60 -5.47
N PRO A 101 -9.57 1.85 -6.44
CA PRO A 101 -8.81 2.44 -7.54
C PRO A 101 -9.61 3.56 -8.21
N SER A 102 -8.96 4.69 -8.50
CA SER A 102 -9.65 5.89 -8.97
C SER A 102 -10.39 5.66 -10.29
N SER A 103 -9.86 4.80 -11.15
CA SER A 103 -10.50 4.38 -12.40
C SER A 103 -11.76 3.53 -12.20
N LEU A 104 -11.90 2.84 -11.06
CA LEU A 104 -13.01 1.93 -10.76
C LEU A 104 -14.07 2.56 -9.84
N GLY A 105 -13.76 3.67 -9.15
CA GLY A 105 -14.66 4.27 -8.17
C GLY A 105 -15.80 5.14 -8.74
N GLY A 106 -15.95 5.22 -10.06
CA GLY A 106 -17.00 6.01 -10.73
C GLY A 106 -16.81 7.53 -10.63
N ALA A 107 -17.84 8.27 -11.05
CA ALA A 107 -17.81 9.74 -11.16
C ALA A 107 -17.62 10.46 -9.81
N GLY A 108 -16.93 11.60 -9.82
CA GLY A 108 -16.61 12.41 -8.64
C GLY A 108 -15.11 12.41 -8.33
N ARG A 109 -14.69 13.05 -7.24
CA ARG A 109 -13.25 13.16 -6.87
C ARG A 109 -12.83 12.20 -5.76
N ARG A 110 -13.58 12.16 -4.64
CA ARG A 110 -13.14 11.50 -3.41
C ARG A 110 -13.92 10.22 -3.05
N SER A 111 -15.25 10.24 -3.12
CA SER A 111 -16.07 9.06 -2.83
C SER A 111 -16.03 8.03 -3.96
N ALA A 112 -15.99 6.76 -3.61
CA ALA A 112 -16.27 5.67 -4.56
C ALA A 112 -17.78 5.41 -4.62
N ARG A 113 -18.32 5.11 -5.80
CA ARG A 113 -19.73 4.76 -5.98
C ARG A 113 -19.87 3.24 -6.08
N LEU A 114 -20.39 2.62 -5.03
CA LEU A 114 -20.40 1.16 -4.87
C LEU A 114 -21.83 0.61 -4.83
N GLY A 115 -22.70 1.08 -5.73
CA GLY A 115 -24.08 0.62 -5.85
C GLY A 115 -24.84 0.68 -4.51
N PRO A 116 -25.41 -0.45 -4.03
CA PRO A 116 -26.15 -0.51 -2.78
C PRO A 116 -25.31 -0.18 -1.53
N HIS A 117 -23.98 -0.31 -1.58
CA HIS A 117 -23.12 0.10 -0.46
C HIS A 117 -22.93 1.63 -0.36
N GLY A 118 -23.46 2.39 -1.33
CA GLY A 118 -23.48 3.85 -1.31
C GLY A 118 -22.12 4.48 -1.65
N THR A 119 -21.87 5.66 -1.07
CA THR A 119 -20.71 6.52 -1.43
C THR A 119 -19.82 6.91 -0.24
N ALA A 120 -20.18 6.48 0.96
CA ALA A 120 -19.48 6.81 2.19
C ALA A 120 -18.47 5.73 2.60
N VAL A 121 -18.71 4.47 2.20
CA VAL A 121 -18.01 3.29 2.71
C VAL A 121 -16.55 3.20 2.28
N ALA A 122 -16.20 3.74 1.12
CA ALA A 122 -14.86 3.71 0.58
C ALA A 122 -14.53 5.00 -0.19
N ARG A 123 -13.24 5.33 -0.26
CA ARG A 123 -12.74 6.48 -1.02
C ARG A 123 -11.87 6.08 -2.18
N LYS A 124 -11.78 6.94 -3.19
CA LYS A 124 -10.91 6.73 -4.34
C LYS A 124 -9.46 7.05 -4.00
N ALA A 125 -8.54 6.24 -4.50
CA ALA A 125 -7.11 6.47 -4.43
C ALA A 125 -6.47 6.12 -5.77
N LYS A 126 -5.59 6.99 -6.27
CA LYS A 126 -4.87 6.78 -7.52
C LYS A 126 -3.64 5.91 -7.26
N GLY A 127 -3.29 5.03 -8.20
CA GLY A 127 -2.15 4.13 -8.07
C GLY A 127 -2.51 2.77 -7.44
N LEU A 128 -3.77 2.55 -7.05
CA LEU A 128 -4.24 1.24 -6.59
C LEU A 128 -4.71 0.33 -7.73
N GLU A 129 -4.78 0.83 -8.97
CA GLU A 129 -5.15 0.02 -10.14
C GLU A 129 -4.22 -1.18 -10.31
N ALA A 130 -2.92 -0.99 -10.06
CA ALA A 130 -1.94 -2.06 -10.09
C ALA A 130 -2.20 -3.13 -9.01
N ALA A 131 -2.72 -2.77 -7.83
CA ALA A 131 -3.01 -3.72 -6.75
C ALA A 131 -4.10 -4.73 -7.12
N ILE A 132 -5.03 -4.35 -8.01
CA ILE A 132 -6.05 -5.29 -8.52
C ILE A 132 -5.46 -6.30 -9.50
N VAL A 133 -4.32 -5.99 -10.12
CA VAL A 133 -3.70 -6.79 -11.19
C VAL A 133 -2.53 -7.64 -10.67
N ASP A 134 -1.65 -7.03 -9.87
CA ASP A 134 -0.47 -7.65 -9.25
C ASP A 134 -0.78 -7.89 -7.78
N ASN A 135 -1.34 -9.07 -7.50
CA ASN A 135 -1.58 -9.60 -6.16
C ASN A 135 -1.61 -11.13 -6.20
N ASP A 136 -1.42 -11.74 -5.05
CA ASP A 136 -1.61 -13.17 -4.82
C ASP A 136 -2.21 -13.40 -3.43
N VAL A 137 -2.91 -14.52 -3.27
CA VAL A 137 -3.52 -14.91 -2.01
C VAL A 137 -2.43 -15.37 -1.05
N VAL A 138 -2.45 -14.78 0.15
CA VAL A 138 -1.55 -15.12 1.25
C VAL A 138 -2.41 -15.40 2.48
N THR A 139 -2.01 -16.41 3.27
CA THR A 139 -2.58 -16.65 4.59
C THR A 139 -2.03 -15.62 5.57
N LEU A 140 -2.89 -14.71 6.00
CA LEU A 140 -2.56 -13.68 6.96
C LEU A 140 -2.82 -14.15 8.38
N THR A 141 -1.79 -14.15 9.21
CA THR A 141 -1.86 -14.56 10.62
C THR A 141 -1.88 -13.35 11.56
N ALA A 142 -2.35 -13.56 12.78
CA ALA A 142 -2.16 -12.60 13.85
C ALA A 142 -0.66 -12.45 14.22
N LEU A 143 -0.32 -11.31 14.81
CA LEU A 143 1.01 -11.06 15.41
C LEU A 143 1.02 -11.35 16.92
N ASP A 144 -0.14 -11.32 17.57
CA ASP A 144 -0.29 -11.74 18.97
C ASP A 144 -0.24 -13.28 19.02
N PRO A 145 0.69 -13.89 19.77
CA PRO A 145 0.81 -15.35 19.86
C PRO A 145 -0.40 -16.03 20.52
N SER A 146 -1.27 -15.28 21.19
CA SER A 146 -2.53 -15.79 21.77
C SER A 146 -3.72 -15.76 20.79
N ASP A 147 -3.59 -15.07 19.66
CA ASP A 147 -4.59 -14.99 18.61
C ASP A 147 -4.26 -16.00 17.50
N ALA A 148 -5.11 -17.03 17.36
CA ALA A 148 -4.90 -18.13 16.42
C ALA A 148 -5.57 -17.90 15.05
N ARG A 149 -6.05 -16.68 14.75
CA ARG A 149 -6.72 -16.40 13.48
C ARG A 149 -5.75 -16.44 12.31
N GLU A 150 -6.21 -17.10 11.25
CA GLU A 150 -5.56 -17.18 9.95
C GLU A 150 -6.62 -16.88 8.88
N ILE A 151 -6.35 -15.90 8.01
CA ILE A 151 -7.29 -15.46 7.00
C ILE A 151 -6.59 -15.41 5.64
N ASP A 152 -7.11 -16.15 4.67
CA ASP A 152 -6.68 -16.01 3.28
C ASP A 152 -7.22 -14.71 2.66
N VAL A 153 -6.31 -13.88 2.17
CA VAL A 153 -6.62 -12.60 1.52
C VAL A 153 -5.63 -12.32 0.40
N ALA A 154 -6.07 -11.67 -0.67
CA ALA A 154 -5.15 -11.17 -1.67
C ALA A 154 -4.26 -10.07 -1.06
N VAL A 155 -2.95 -10.15 -1.28
CA VAL A 155 -1.99 -9.13 -0.86
C VAL A 155 -1.36 -8.53 -2.11
N ALA A 156 -1.28 -7.21 -2.20
CA ALA A 156 -0.66 -6.58 -3.36
C ALA A 156 0.80 -7.02 -3.53
N GLY A 157 1.21 -7.21 -4.77
CA GLY A 157 2.59 -7.46 -5.14
C GLY A 157 3.45 -6.22 -4.94
N VAL A 158 4.77 -6.43 -4.91
CA VAL A 158 5.75 -5.36 -4.64
C VAL A 158 5.69 -4.26 -5.71
N GLY A 159 5.41 -4.61 -6.97
CA GLY A 159 5.23 -3.65 -8.06
C GLY A 159 4.03 -2.74 -7.83
N ALA A 160 2.87 -3.33 -7.51
CA ALA A 160 1.67 -2.58 -7.16
C ALA A 160 1.86 -1.67 -5.95
N LEU A 161 2.50 -2.16 -4.88
CA LEU A 161 2.76 -1.39 -3.66
C LEU A 161 3.66 -0.17 -3.95
N LEU A 162 4.70 -0.35 -4.78
CA LEU A 162 5.56 0.75 -5.19
C LEU A 162 4.78 1.81 -5.98
N VAL A 163 3.98 1.41 -6.97
CA VAL A 163 3.13 2.33 -7.75
C VAL A 163 2.22 3.14 -6.82
N ALA A 164 1.51 2.46 -5.90
CA ALA A 164 0.62 3.12 -4.95
C ALA A 164 1.35 4.15 -4.07
N LYS A 165 2.52 3.79 -3.53
CA LYS A 165 3.32 4.70 -2.69
C LYS A 165 3.83 5.91 -3.45
N LEU A 166 4.26 5.74 -4.70
CA LEU A 166 4.74 6.84 -5.54
C LEU A 166 3.63 7.86 -5.84
N HIS A 167 2.41 7.41 -6.14
CA HIS A 167 1.24 8.29 -6.30
C HIS A 167 0.94 9.04 -5.00
N LYS A 168 0.91 8.33 -3.87
CA LYS A 168 0.64 8.93 -2.55
C LYS A 168 1.64 10.02 -2.20
N LEU A 169 2.93 9.79 -2.44
CA LEU A 169 3.99 10.79 -2.22
C LEU A 169 3.87 11.98 -3.17
N ALA A 170 3.65 11.73 -4.47
CA ALA A 170 3.50 12.78 -5.46
C ALA A 170 2.31 13.71 -5.17
N GLU A 171 1.17 13.17 -4.72
CA GLU A 171 -0.02 13.96 -4.34
C GLU A 171 0.19 14.85 -3.10
N ARG A 172 1.20 14.53 -2.27
CA ARG A 172 1.48 15.21 -1.00
C ARG A 172 2.70 16.12 -1.06
N GLU A 173 3.45 16.10 -2.15
CA GLU A 173 4.73 16.80 -2.33
C GLU A 173 4.63 18.29 -2.00
N THR A 174 3.52 18.96 -2.34
CA THR A 174 3.29 20.39 -2.08
C THR A 174 2.51 20.69 -0.79
N ALA A 175 2.21 19.68 0.02
CA ALA A 175 1.40 19.81 1.24
C ALA A 175 2.14 19.29 2.48
N PRO A 176 3.02 20.10 3.10
CA PRO A 176 3.87 19.67 4.22
C PRO A 176 3.13 19.04 5.40
N SER A 177 1.92 19.51 5.70
CA SER A 177 1.07 18.95 6.76
C SER A 177 0.62 17.51 6.51
N ARG A 178 0.77 17.01 5.28
CA ARG A 178 0.40 15.64 4.89
C ARG A 178 1.62 14.73 4.69
N TRP A 179 2.83 15.26 4.87
CA TRP A 179 4.06 14.47 4.74
C TRP A 179 4.13 13.44 5.87
N ALA A 180 4.47 12.21 5.51
CA ALA A 180 4.71 11.13 6.44
C ALA A 180 6.07 10.52 6.11
N PRO A 181 7.11 10.76 6.93
CA PRO A 181 8.45 10.23 6.68
C PRO A 181 8.46 8.72 6.38
N LYS A 182 7.59 7.95 7.06
CA LYS A 182 7.44 6.50 6.85
C LYS A 182 7.13 6.12 5.39
N ASP A 183 6.40 6.96 4.63
CA ASP A 183 6.11 6.67 3.22
C ASP A 183 7.37 6.69 2.35
N GLY A 184 8.37 7.53 2.67
CA GLY A 184 9.67 7.52 2.00
C GLY A 184 10.50 6.28 2.35
N LEU A 185 10.49 5.91 3.63
CA LEU A 185 11.19 4.71 4.12
C LEU A 185 10.59 3.41 3.56
N ASP A 186 9.27 3.34 3.41
CA ASP A 186 8.59 2.20 2.79
C ASP A 186 9.03 1.97 1.34
N VAL A 187 9.27 3.04 0.57
CA VAL A 187 9.84 2.92 -0.78
C VAL A 187 11.26 2.39 -0.72
N LEU A 188 12.10 2.86 0.22
CA LEU A 188 13.44 2.32 0.39
C LEU A 188 13.44 0.84 0.79
N ARG A 189 12.54 0.41 1.68
CA ARG A 189 12.34 -1.01 2.03
C ARG A 189 12.07 -1.86 0.78
N ILE A 190 11.14 -1.41 -0.06
CA ILE A 190 10.85 -2.10 -1.33
C ILE A 190 12.11 -2.18 -2.19
N LEU A 191 12.81 -1.07 -2.38
CA LEU A 191 13.98 -0.99 -3.26
C LEU A 191 15.14 -1.87 -2.78
N GLN A 192 15.36 -1.99 -1.47
CA GLN A 192 16.44 -2.81 -0.90
C GLN A 192 16.12 -4.30 -0.93
N SER A 193 14.87 -4.68 -0.68
CA SER A 193 14.49 -6.09 -0.55
C SER A 193 14.10 -6.74 -1.88
N ALA A 194 13.75 -5.97 -2.90
CA ALA A 194 13.31 -6.50 -4.18
C ALA A 194 14.47 -6.92 -5.09
N ASN A 195 14.25 -7.96 -5.91
CA ASN A 195 15.05 -8.21 -7.09
C ASN A 195 14.69 -7.16 -8.17
N LEU A 196 15.53 -6.13 -8.33
CA LEU A 196 15.22 -4.98 -9.20
C LEU A 196 15.00 -5.33 -10.68
N PRO A 197 15.78 -6.24 -11.32
CA PRO A 197 15.47 -6.73 -12.66
C PRO A 197 14.07 -7.34 -12.79
N GLN A 198 13.71 -8.24 -11.86
CA GLN A 198 12.38 -8.87 -11.83
C GLN A 198 11.28 -7.81 -11.63
N LEU A 199 11.49 -6.89 -10.68
CA LEU A 199 10.55 -5.81 -10.39
C LEU A 199 10.35 -4.88 -11.60
N GLY A 200 11.42 -4.54 -12.30
CA GLY A 200 11.37 -3.78 -13.55
C GLY A 200 10.53 -4.46 -14.63
N ALA A 201 10.69 -5.78 -14.79
CA ALA A 201 9.87 -6.58 -15.71
C ALA A 201 8.38 -6.60 -15.31
N THR A 202 8.08 -6.73 -14.01
CA THR A 202 6.71 -6.65 -13.48
C THR A 202 6.08 -5.28 -13.75
N LEU A 203 6.80 -4.18 -13.47
CA LEU A 203 6.32 -2.82 -13.70
C LEU A 203 6.10 -2.54 -15.20
N ALA A 204 6.97 -3.04 -16.07
CA ALA A 204 6.77 -2.99 -17.51
C ALA A 204 5.51 -3.76 -17.94
N GLY A 205 5.24 -4.91 -17.32
CA GLY A 205 4.00 -5.68 -17.52
C GLY A 205 2.75 -4.89 -17.10
N LEU A 206 2.78 -4.31 -15.91
CA LEU A 206 1.69 -3.49 -15.37
C LEU A 206 1.41 -2.25 -16.22
N GLU A 207 2.44 -1.62 -16.77
CA GLU A 207 2.28 -0.46 -17.67
C GLU A 207 1.57 -0.81 -18.98
N ARG A 208 1.73 -2.05 -19.46
CA ARG A 208 1.01 -2.56 -20.65
C ARG A 208 -0.39 -3.06 -20.32
N HIS A 209 -0.74 -3.19 -19.04
CA HIS A 209 -2.04 -3.73 -18.64
C HIS A 209 -3.15 -2.69 -18.81
N ALA A 210 -4.31 -3.11 -19.33
CA ALA A 210 -5.42 -2.20 -19.62
C ALA A 210 -5.91 -1.41 -18.38
N LEU A 211 -5.97 -2.07 -17.21
CA LEU A 211 -6.40 -1.43 -15.96
C LEU A 211 -5.29 -0.60 -15.29
N ALA A 212 -4.08 -1.15 -15.17
CA ALA A 212 -3.01 -0.57 -14.37
C ALA A 212 -2.10 0.39 -15.16
N GLY A 213 -2.18 0.35 -16.49
CA GLY A 213 -1.21 0.95 -17.39
C GLY A 213 -1.00 2.44 -17.17
N ALA A 214 -2.08 3.22 -17.15
CA ALA A 214 -2.02 4.65 -16.96
C ALA A 214 -1.38 5.01 -15.60
N SER A 215 -1.84 4.40 -14.51
CA SER A 215 -1.30 4.66 -13.17
C SER A 215 0.18 4.26 -13.06
N THR A 216 0.57 3.16 -13.68
CA THR A 216 1.94 2.64 -13.62
C THR A 216 2.89 3.49 -14.45
N SER A 217 2.47 3.91 -15.66
CA SER A 217 3.24 4.82 -16.51
C SER A 217 3.52 6.16 -15.82
N GLU A 218 2.54 6.71 -15.11
CA GLU A 218 2.71 7.93 -14.31
C GLU A 218 3.64 7.74 -13.11
N ALA A 219 3.73 6.55 -12.54
CA ALA A 219 4.59 6.28 -11.40
C ALA A 219 6.09 6.32 -11.77
N ARG A 220 6.47 5.99 -13.01
CA ARG A 220 7.88 6.04 -13.46
C ARG A 220 8.51 7.44 -13.30
N PRO A 221 7.94 8.53 -13.84
CA PRO A 221 8.49 9.87 -13.62
C PRO A 221 8.41 10.30 -12.15
N TYR A 222 7.47 9.79 -11.35
CA TYR A 222 7.46 10.02 -9.91
C TYR A 222 8.65 9.37 -9.21
N LEU A 223 8.99 8.12 -9.52
CA LEU A 223 10.18 7.45 -8.96
C LEU A 223 11.45 8.26 -9.27
N ARG A 224 11.62 8.67 -10.53
CA ARG A 224 12.74 9.51 -10.96
C ARG A 224 12.80 10.83 -10.20
N ARG A 225 11.67 11.54 -10.07
CA ARG A 225 11.61 12.84 -9.40
C ARG A 225 11.83 12.74 -7.89
N LEU A 226 11.20 11.78 -7.24
CA LEU A 226 11.11 11.67 -5.79
C LEU A 226 12.32 10.95 -5.16
N PHE A 227 12.96 10.05 -5.90
CA PHE A 227 14.06 9.22 -5.37
C PHE A 227 15.29 9.19 -6.25
N GLY A 228 15.25 9.62 -7.52
CA GLY A 228 16.38 9.51 -8.44
C GLY A 228 17.61 10.38 -8.10
N ARG A 229 17.54 11.23 -7.07
CA ARG A 229 18.66 12.01 -6.54
C ARG A 229 18.71 11.94 -5.02
N ARG A 230 19.90 12.11 -4.46
CA ARG A 230 20.12 12.09 -3.00
C ARG A 230 19.35 13.20 -2.27
N ASP A 231 19.14 14.35 -2.92
CA ASP A 231 18.43 15.51 -2.38
C ASP A 231 16.92 15.52 -2.69
N ALA A 232 16.40 14.46 -3.31
CA ALA A 232 15.02 14.39 -3.72
C ALA A 232 14.06 14.24 -2.52
N HIS A 233 12.82 14.70 -2.69
CA HIS A 233 11.85 14.78 -1.60
C HIS A 233 11.57 13.43 -0.93
N GLY A 234 11.41 12.35 -1.70
CA GLY A 234 11.19 11.00 -1.19
C GLY A 234 12.40 10.46 -0.41
N ALA A 235 13.62 10.70 -0.93
CA ALA A 235 14.85 10.35 -0.22
C ALA A 235 14.97 11.12 1.11
N ALA A 236 14.62 12.42 1.12
CA ALA A 236 14.59 13.21 2.35
C ALA A 236 13.56 12.69 3.37
N MET A 237 12.41 12.15 2.92
CA MET A 237 11.44 11.49 3.81
C MET A 237 12.00 10.21 4.42
N ALA A 238 12.69 9.38 3.63
CA ALA A 238 13.36 8.19 4.15
C ALA A 238 14.43 8.54 5.20
N VAL A 239 15.28 9.55 4.93
CA VAL A 239 16.27 10.05 5.90
C VAL A 239 15.61 10.50 7.20
N ARG A 240 14.51 11.26 7.12
CA ARG A 240 13.77 11.71 8.31
C ARG A 240 13.20 10.56 9.14
N ALA A 241 12.81 9.46 8.50
CA ALA A 241 12.28 8.29 9.18
C ALA A 241 13.36 7.44 9.87
N SER A 242 14.63 7.59 9.49
CA SER A 242 15.76 6.80 10.01
C SER A 242 16.71 7.59 10.91
N VAL A 243 16.30 8.78 11.38
CA VAL A 243 17.13 9.66 12.21
C VAL A 243 17.62 8.93 13.46
N GLY A 244 18.93 8.97 13.70
CA GLY A 244 19.56 8.36 14.87
C GLY A 244 19.77 6.85 14.78
N LEU A 245 19.30 6.21 13.70
CA LEU A 245 19.45 4.77 13.47
C LEU A 245 20.44 4.48 12.33
N GLU A 246 20.43 5.30 11.28
CA GLU A 246 21.33 5.14 10.13
C GLU A 246 21.95 6.47 9.69
N ASP A 247 23.08 6.40 9.00
CA ASP A 247 23.74 7.57 8.43
C ASP A 247 22.87 8.20 7.32
N PRO A 248 22.49 9.49 7.43
CA PRO A 248 21.66 10.17 6.44
C PRO A 248 22.19 10.11 5.01
N ALA A 249 23.52 10.21 4.82
CA ALA A 249 24.13 10.19 3.51
C ALA A 249 24.03 8.79 2.86
N THR A 250 24.15 7.74 3.67
CA THR A 250 23.94 6.35 3.26
C THR A 250 22.51 6.10 2.82
N ILE A 251 21.50 6.51 3.61
CA ILE A 251 20.08 6.35 3.25
C ILE A 251 19.75 7.10 1.95
N ALA A 252 20.13 8.37 1.85
CA ALA A 252 19.89 9.17 0.65
C ALA A 252 20.62 8.60 -0.58
N GLY A 253 21.84 8.10 -0.39
CA GLY A 253 22.63 7.41 -1.42
C GLY A 253 21.94 6.14 -1.92
N ALA A 254 21.49 5.29 -1.01
CA ALA A 254 20.80 4.03 -1.32
C ALA A 254 19.49 4.30 -2.09
N CYS A 255 18.67 5.26 -1.65
CA CYS A 255 17.48 5.68 -2.39
C CYS A 255 17.81 6.03 -3.85
N ALA A 256 18.82 6.89 -4.06
CA ALA A 256 19.19 7.35 -5.39
C ALA A 256 19.73 6.23 -6.28
N VAL A 257 20.63 5.39 -5.75
CA VAL A 257 21.22 4.30 -6.53
C VAL A 257 20.16 3.27 -6.93
N LEU A 258 19.42 2.73 -5.96
CA LEU A 258 18.44 1.68 -6.21
C LEU A 258 17.26 2.16 -7.07
N ALA A 259 16.82 3.41 -6.90
CA ALA A 259 15.77 3.97 -7.76
C ALA A 259 16.24 4.09 -9.22
N ASN A 260 17.49 4.51 -9.47
CA ASN A 260 18.03 4.60 -10.82
C ASN A 260 18.27 3.21 -11.44
N GLU A 261 18.73 2.24 -10.66
CA GLU A 261 18.85 0.84 -11.12
C GLU A 261 17.49 0.25 -11.52
N LEU A 262 16.45 0.47 -10.70
CA LEU A 262 15.09 0.04 -11.03
C LEU A 262 14.55 0.74 -12.28
N LEU A 263 14.81 2.05 -12.45
CA LEU A 263 14.39 2.80 -13.63
C LEU A 263 15.01 2.22 -14.91
N VAL A 264 16.31 1.89 -14.88
CA VAL A 264 17.00 1.23 -16.01
C VAL A 264 16.35 -0.12 -16.31
N ALA A 265 16.18 -0.97 -15.29
CA ALA A 265 15.56 -2.29 -15.48
C ALA A 265 14.13 -2.21 -16.05
N TRP A 266 13.33 -1.27 -15.56
CA TRP A 266 11.97 -1.03 -16.05
C TRP A 266 11.97 -0.56 -17.51
N GLU A 267 12.81 0.41 -17.86
CA GLU A 267 12.88 0.96 -19.23
C GLU A 267 13.40 -0.07 -20.23
N SER A 268 14.40 -0.88 -19.87
CA SER A 268 14.88 -1.99 -20.68
C SER A 268 13.76 -3.01 -20.95
N ALA A 269 13.01 -3.42 -19.91
CA ALA A 269 11.92 -4.39 -20.04
C ALA A 269 10.69 -3.87 -20.83
N LEU A 270 10.58 -2.56 -21.04
CA LEU A 270 9.61 -1.97 -21.96
C LEU A 270 10.09 -2.02 -23.40
N ALA A 271 11.36 -1.70 -23.63
CA ALA A 271 11.98 -1.67 -24.95
C ALA A 271 12.07 -3.07 -25.59
N GLU A 272 12.36 -4.12 -24.80
CA GLU A 272 12.50 -5.51 -25.30
C GLU A 272 11.23 -6.11 -25.91
N LYS A 273 10.06 -5.48 -25.72
CA LYS A 273 8.75 -5.98 -26.20
C LYS A 273 8.04 -5.00 -27.14
N THR A 274 8.77 -4.01 -27.68
CA THR A 274 8.30 -3.13 -28.75
C THR A 274 8.89 -3.59 -30.07
#